data_AF-A0A7W1QLR2-F1
#
_entry.id   AF-A0A7W1QLR2-F1
#
_cell.length_a   1.000
_cell.length_b   1.000
_cell.length_c   1.000
_cell.angle_alpha   90.00
_cell.angle_beta   90.00
_cell.angle_gamma   90.00
#
_symmetry.space_group_name_H-M   'P 1'
#
loop_
_entity.id
_entity.type
_entity.pdbx_description
1 polymer ?
#
loop_
_entity_poly.entity_id
_entity_poly.type
_entity_poly.pdbx_seq_one_letter_code
_entity_poly.pdbx_strand_id
1 'polypeptide(L)' 'LGIHAKPSGILNIEGYFDGLTGFLDHAVREGFLTEAHRNAIIVESTPAALLKRMRAFTPPEGEKFMGRTNR' A
#
# COMPACT_ATOMS: atom_id res chain seq x y z
N LEU A 1 6.96 6.99 5.02
CA LEU A 1 7.92 6.97 6.16
C LEU A 1 9.37 6.64 5.77
N GLY A 2 9.65 5.92 4.67
CA GLY A 2 11.03 5.81 4.16
C GLY A 2 12.02 5.04 5.05
N ILE A 3 11.56 4.37 6.12
CA ILE A 3 12.40 3.61 7.05
C ILE A 3 12.93 2.31 6.39
N HIS A 4 12.20 1.77 5.42
CA HIS A 4 12.66 0.67 4.58
C HIS A 4 11.96 0.69 3.22
N ALA A 5 12.60 0.06 2.23
CA ALA A 5 12.10 -0.07 0.86
C ALA A 5 11.45 -1.45 0.58
N LYS A 6 11.23 -2.26 1.62
CA LYS A 6 10.60 -3.58 1.49
C LYS A 6 9.10 -3.44 1.14
N PRO A 7 8.55 -4.31 0.26
CA PRO A 7 7.12 -4.34 -0.04
C PRO A 7 6.32 -4.77 1.20
N SER A 8 5.12 -4.21 1.34
CA SER A 8 4.11 -4.64 2.32
C SER A 8 3.00 -5.40 1.60
N GLY A 9 2.61 -6.57 2.12
CA GLY A 9 1.63 -7.45 1.50
C GLY A 9 0.55 -7.91 2.47
N ILE A 10 -0.70 -7.97 2.01
CA ILE A 10 -1.86 -8.52 2.71
C ILE A 10 -2.36 -9.73 1.91
N LEU A 11 -2.42 -10.89 2.56
CA LEU A 11 -3.07 -12.09 2.02
C LEU A 11 -4.55 -12.08 2.44
N ASN A 12 -5.43 -11.76 1.50
CA ASN A 12 -6.87 -11.61 1.75
C ASN A 12 -7.62 -12.91 1.43
N ILE A 13 -7.67 -13.83 2.40
CA ILE A 13 -8.39 -15.10 2.29
C ILE A 13 -9.88 -14.85 2.54
N GLU A 14 -10.71 -15.22 1.57
CA GLU A 14 -12.18 -15.16 1.66
C GLU A 14 -12.73 -13.80 2.11
N GLY A 15 -12.03 -12.70 1.77
CA GLY A 15 -12.46 -11.34 2.09
C GLY A 15 -12.24 -10.91 3.54
N TYR A 16 -11.45 -11.66 4.33
CA TYR A 16 -11.18 -11.33 5.73
C TYR A 16 -10.68 -9.88 5.94
N PHE A 17 -9.89 -9.36 5.00
CA PHE A 17 -9.33 -8.00 5.05
C PHE A 17 -10.11 -6.97 4.21
N ASP A 18 -11.28 -7.29 3.67
CA ASP A 18 -12.06 -6.36 2.85
C ASP A 18 -12.40 -5.06 3.60
N GLY A 19 -12.74 -5.18 4.88
CA GLY A 19 -13.00 -4.02 5.74
C GLY A 19 -11.76 -3.14 5.94
N LEU A 20 -10.58 -3.74 6.07
CA LEU A 20 -9.32 -3.01 6.20
C LEU A 20 -8.95 -2.31 4.88
N THR A 21 -9.05 -3.01 3.75
CA THR A 21 -8.76 -2.41 2.44
C THR A 21 -9.73 -1.29 2.11
N GLY A 22 -11.03 -1.48 2.40
CA GLY A 22 -12.05 -0.46 2.24
C GLY A 22 -11.82 0.77 3.15
N PHE A 23 -11.34 0.56 4.38
CA PHE A 23 -10.93 1.66 5.26
C PHE A 23 -9.75 2.44 4.68
N LEU A 24 -8.73 1.75 4.14
CA LEU A 24 -7.59 2.42 3.50
C LEU A 24 -8.03 3.20 2.25
N ASP A 25 -8.94 2.65 1.44
CA ASP A 25 -9.51 3.34 0.28
C ASP A 25 -10.31 4.59 0.70
N HIS A 26 -11.03 4.51 1.83
CA HIS A 26 -11.69 5.68 2.40
C HIS A 26 -10.70 6.74 2.86
N ALA A 27 -9.63 6.35 3.55
CA ALA A 27 -8.58 7.27 3.97
C ALA A 27 -7.92 8.00 2.78
N VAL A 28 -7.82 7.34 1.62
CA VAL A 28 -7.39 8.01 0.37
C VAL A 28 -8.39 9.06 -0.07
N ARG A 29 -9.68 8.72 -0.14
CA ARG A 29 -10.73 9.67 -0.56
C ARG A 29 -10.79 10.91 0.33
N GLU A 30 -10.57 10.74 1.63
CA GLU A 30 -10.58 11.84 2.60
C GLU A 30 -9.25 12.62 2.65
N GLY A 31 -8.24 12.23 1.86
CA GLY A 31 -6.95 12.91 1.80
C GLY A 31 -6.01 12.62 2.97
N PHE A 32 -6.34 11.66 3.85
CA PHE A 32 -5.46 11.20 4.93
C PHE A 32 -4.35 10.26 4.44
N LEU A 33 -4.57 9.59 3.30
CA LEU A 33 -3.61 8.69 2.67
C LEU A 33 -3.42 9.10 1.19
N THR A 34 -2.19 9.01 0.69
CA THR A 34 -1.96 9.24 -0.75
C THR A 34 -2.19 7.96 -1.54
N GLU A 35 -2.60 8.09 -2.79
CA GLU A 35 -2.75 6.97 -3.73
C GLU A 35 -1.45 6.17 -3.87
N ALA A 36 -0.29 6.85 -3.89
CA ALA A 36 1.02 6.20 -3.93
C ALA A 36 1.28 5.32 -2.70
N HIS A 37 0.93 5.79 -1.50
CA HIS A 37 1.05 4.98 -0.28
C HIS A 37 0.06 3.82 -0.25
N ARG A 38 -1.15 4.03 -0.77
CA ARG A 38 -2.15 2.97 -0.87
C ARG A 38 -1.71 1.85 -1.82
N ASN A 39 -1.13 2.22 -2.95
CA ASN A 39 -0.64 1.28 -3.97
C ASN A 39 0.66 0.57 -3.57
N ALA A 40 1.39 1.08 -2.57
CA ALA A 40 2.52 0.38 -1.98
C ALA A 40 2.11 -0.84 -1.13
N ILE A 41 0.82 -0.96 -0.76
CA ILE A 41 0.28 -2.13 -0.06
C ILE A 41 -0.29 -3.11 -1.10
N ILE A 42 0.38 -4.23 -1.29
CA ILE A 42 -0.03 -5.29 -2.21
C ILE A 42 -1.10 -6.14 -1.52
N VAL A 43 -2.24 -6.35 -2.18
CA VAL A 43 -3.32 -7.20 -1.67
C VAL A 43 -3.58 -8.30 -2.68
N GLU A 44 -3.55 -9.55 -2.25
CA GLU A 44 -3.80 -10.72 -3.10
C GLU A 44 -4.52 -11.82 -2.31
N SER A 45 -5.29 -12.66 -3.00
CA SER A 45 -6.04 -13.77 -2.38
C SER A 45 -5.29 -15.10 -2.35
N THR A 46 -4.12 -15.18 -3.01
CA THR A 46 -3.29 -16.40 -3.00
C THR A 46 -1.85 -16.09 -2.62
N PRO A 47 -1.16 -16.99 -1.89
CA PRO A 47 0.24 -16.80 -1.54
C PRO A 47 1.16 -16.65 -2.76
N ALA A 48 0.90 -17.43 -3.82
CA ALA A 48 1.71 -17.40 -5.04
C ALA A 48 1.63 -16.04 -5.76
N ALA A 49 0.43 -15.48 -5.91
CA ALA A 49 0.25 -14.15 -6.51
C ALA A 49 0.89 -13.06 -5.65
N LEU A 50 0.71 -13.12 -4.32
CA LEU A 50 1.29 -12.16 -3.39
C LEU A 50 2.81 -12.13 -3.50
N LEU A 51 3.45 -13.31 -3.40
CA LEU A 51 4.90 -13.43 -3.49
C LEU A 51 5.43 -13.00 -4.85
N LYS A 52 4.73 -13.31 -5.95
CA LYS A 52 5.10 -12.86 -7.30
C LYS A 52 5.14 -11.34 -7.38
N ARG A 53 4.11 -10.65 -6.88
CA ARG A 53 4.04 -9.19 -6.90
C ARG A 53 5.03 -8.53 -5.95
N MET A 54 5.24 -9.10 -4.76
CA MET A 54 6.25 -8.60 -3.82
C MET A 54 7.66 -8.68 -4.41
N ARG A 55 7.99 -9.74 -5.15
CA ARG A 55 9.30 -9.86 -5.83
C ARG A 55 9.48 -8.88 -6.98
N ALA A 56 8.40 -8.49 -7.64
CA ALA A 56 8.41 -7.52 -8.75
C ALA A 56 8.25 -6.07 -8.27
N PHE A 57 8.11 -5.83 -6.96
CA PHE A 57 7.87 -4.50 -6.42
C PHE A 57 9.14 -3.66 -6.49
N THR A 58 9.03 -2.51 -7.15
CA THR A 58 10.02 -1.45 -7.11
C THR A 58 9.50 -0.33 -6.21
N PRO A 59 10.20 0.03 -5.12
CA PRO A 59 9.82 1.17 -4.31
C PRO A 59 9.84 2.45 -5.18
N PRO A 60 8.89 3.38 -5.00
CA PRO A 60 8.94 4.67 -5.69
C PRO A 60 10.28 5.35 -5.40
N GLU A 61 11.00 5.81 -6.43
CA GLU A 61 12.26 6.51 -6.26
C GLU A 61 12.04 7.82 -5.48
N GLY A 62 12.69 7.93 -4.32
CA GLY A 62 13.05 9.22 -3.73
C GLY A 62 11.92 10.24 -3.54
N GLU A 63 10.82 9.91 -2.89
CA GLU A 63 9.98 10.94 -2.28
C GLU A 63 10.18 10.95 -0.76
N LYS A 64 10.59 12.11 -0.24
CA LYS A 64 10.36 12.47 1.16
C LYS A 64 8.85 12.38 1.39
N PHE A 65 8.40 11.23 1.88
CA PHE A 65 7.02 10.90 2.22
C PHE A 65 6.52 11.66 3.46
N MET A 66 6.71 12.97 3.50
CA MET A 66 6.23 13.87 4.54
C MET A 66 5.77 15.17 3.89
N GLY A 67 4.46 15.43 3.98
CA GLY A 67 3.82 16.59 3.41
C GLY A 67 4.51 17.88 3.84
N ARG A 68 5.04 18.60 2.86
CA ARG A 68 5.27 20.04 2.95
C ARG A 68 4.63 20.68 1.74
N THR A 69 3.30 20.73 1.73
CA THR A 69 2.60 21.75 0.94
C THR A 69 2.63 23.03 1.77
N ASN A 70 3.59 23.88 1.42
CA ASN A 70 3.57 25.28 1.77
C ASN A 70 2.44 25.95 0.97
N ARG A 71 1.44 26.50 1.64
CA ARG A 71 0.73 27.72 1.23
C ARG A 71 0.27 28.46 2.46
#